data_AF-A0A939W4F0-F1
#
_entry.id   AF-A0A939W4F0-F1
#
_cell.length_a   1.000
_cell.length_b   1.000
_cell.length_c   1.000
_cell.angle_alpha   90.00
_cell.angle_beta   90.00
_cell.angle_gamma   90.00
#
_symmetry.space_group_name_H-M   'P 1'
#
loop_
_entity.id
_entity.type
_entity.pdbx_description
1 polymer ?
#
loop_
_entity_poly.entity_id
_entity_poly.type
_entity_poly.pdbx_seq_one_letter_code
_entity_poly.pdbx_strand_id
1 'polypeptide(L)' 'MDQRDLDFIAKNAETDPDLKAAWEDHILLKKQVEKLETKPFRSPSEEVQLKQLKKQKLEAKTRLADLIDAKRAQ' A
#
# COMPACT_ATOMS: atom_id res chain seq x y z
N MET A 1 -8.14 4.55 -3.31
CA MET A 1 -8.71 3.56 -2.40
C MET A 1 -9.90 4.25 -1.80
N ASP A 2 -11.00 4.09 -2.50
CA ASP A 2 -12.30 4.52 -2.06
C ASP A 2 -12.79 3.53 -1.00
N GLN A 3 -13.84 3.90 -0.26
CA GLN A 3 -14.44 3.04 0.75
C GLN A 3 -14.85 1.66 0.18
N ARG A 4 -15.24 1.62 -1.10
CA ARG A 4 -15.59 0.40 -1.83
C ARG A 4 -14.39 -0.55 -1.99
N ASP A 5 -13.19 -0.01 -2.19
CA ASP A 5 -11.97 -0.82 -2.31
C ASP A 5 -11.60 -1.43 -0.97
N LEU A 6 -11.74 -0.66 0.11
CA LEU A 6 -11.51 -1.14 1.47
C LEU A 6 -12.48 -2.25 1.86
N ASP A 7 -13.77 -2.09 1.56
CA ASP A 7 -14.79 -3.13 1.81
C ASP A 7 -14.51 -4.40 0.98
N PHE A 8 -14.13 -4.24 -0.29
CA PHE A 8 -13.78 -5.35 -1.15
C PHE A 8 -12.56 -6.12 -0.62
N ILE A 9 -11.50 -5.42 -0.23
CA ILE A 9 -10.32 -6.03 0.38
C ILE A 9 -10.70 -6.75 1.67
N ALA A 10 -11.47 -6.11 2.55
CA ALA A 10 -11.86 -6.71 3.83
C ALA A 10 -12.62 -8.03 3.65
N LYS A 11 -13.48 -8.12 2.63
CA LYS A 11 -14.27 -9.32 2.33
C LYS A 11 -13.48 -10.40 1.60
N ASN A 12 -12.58 -10.02 0.70
CA ASN A 12 -11.90 -10.96 -0.20
C ASN A 12 -10.49 -11.33 0.27
N ALA A 13 -9.85 -10.56 1.15
CA ALA A 13 -8.50 -10.86 1.65
C ALA A 13 -8.43 -12.16 2.47
N GLU A 14 -9.56 -12.65 2.99
CA GLU A 14 -9.61 -13.94 3.69
C GLU A 14 -9.56 -15.12 2.71
N THR A 15 -10.13 -14.95 1.51
CA THR A 15 -10.25 -16.01 0.49
C THR A 15 -9.23 -15.87 -0.64
N ASP A 16 -8.67 -14.68 -0.82
CA ASP A 16 -7.71 -14.34 -1.87
C ASP A 16 -6.35 -13.94 -1.24
N PRO A 17 -5.40 -14.88 -1.16
CA PRO A 17 -4.09 -14.61 -0.57
C PRO A 17 -3.26 -13.61 -1.38
N ASP A 18 -3.52 -13.47 -2.69
CA ASP A 18 -2.82 -12.52 -3.56
C ASP A 18 -3.29 -11.09 -3.25
N LEU A 19 -4.60 -10.90 -3.10
CA LEU A 19 -5.19 -9.64 -2.65
C LEU A 19 -4.73 -9.26 -1.24
N LYS A 20 -4.69 -10.24 -0.33
CA LYS A 20 -4.19 -10.04 1.03
C LYS A 20 -2.73 -9.58 1.02
N ALA A 21 -1.87 -10.26 0.27
CA ALA A 21 -0.45 -9.91 0.18
C ALA A 21 -0.25 -8.49 -0.38
N ALA A 22 -0.99 -8.12 -1.44
CA ALA A 22 -0.93 -6.78 -2.03
C ALA A 22 -1.41 -5.69 -1.04
N TRP A 23 -2.45 -5.99 -0.24
CA TRP A 23 -2.92 -5.09 0.80
C TRP A 23 -1.92 -4.94 1.96
N GLU A 24 -1.35 -6.05 2.43
CA GLU A 24 -0.35 -6.05 3.49
C GLU A 24 0.90 -5.27 3.07
N ASP A 25 1.37 -5.43 1.82
CA ASP A 25 2.47 -4.65 1.25
C ASP A 25 2.15 -3.15 1.25
N HIS A 26 0.95 -2.76 0.79
CA HIS A 26 0.50 -1.37 0.82
C HIS A 26 0.49 -0.77 2.24
N ILE A 27 -0.03 -1.52 3.22
CA ILE A 27 -0.07 -1.09 4.62
C ILE A 27 1.34 -1.00 5.22
N LEU A 28 2.21 -1.95 4.93
CA LEU A 28 3.59 -1.96 5.39
C LEU A 28 4.34 -0.73 4.85
N LEU A 29 4.22 -0.44 3.56
CA LEU A 29 4.82 0.76 2.95
C LEU A 29 4.26 2.04 3.57
N LYS A 30 2.95 2.12 3.81
CA LYS A 30 2.34 3.27 4.51
C LYS A 30 2.94 3.47 5.90
N LYS A 31 3.09 2.40 6.68
CA LYS A 31 3.66 2.45 8.04
C LYS A 31 5.14 2.86 8.02
N GLN A 32 5.92 2.38 7.05
CA GLN A 32 7.32 2.76 6.89
C GLN A 32 7.48 4.25 6.52
N VAL A 33 6.65 4.74 5.60
CA VAL A 33 6.59 6.16 5.24
C VAL A 33 6.24 6.99 6.48
N GLU A 34 5.18 6.64 7.21
CA GLU A 34 4.73 7.38 8.38
C GLU A 34 5.78 7.41 9.50
N LYS A 35 6.48 6.28 9.74
CA LYS A 35 7.58 6.20 10.70
C LYS A 35 8.73 7.17 10.37
N LEU A 36 9.01 7.38 9.09
CA LEU A 36 10.03 8.35 8.66
C LEU A 36 9.50 9.77 8.64
N GLU A 37 8.24 9.98 8.28
CA GLU A 37 7.62 11.32 8.25
C GLU A 37 7.47 11.92 9.66
N THR A 38 7.14 11.08 10.64
CA THR A 38 7.02 11.46 12.06
C THR A 38 8.35 11.76 12.74
N LYS A 39 9.49 11.38 12.14
CA LYS A 39 10.79 11.77 12.68
C LYS A 39 11.00 13.28 12.50
N PRO A 40 11.35 14.01 13.58
CA PRO A 40 11.55 15.46 13.53
C PRO A 40 12.78 15.86 12.70
N PHE A 41 13.81 15.00 12.67
CA PHE A 41 14.97 15.14 11.81
C PHE A 41 15.23 13.84 11.07
N ARG A 42 15.48 13.96 9.76
CA ARG A 42 15.82 12.86 8.87
C ARG A 42 17.22 13.11 8.32
N SER A 43 18.03 12.08 8.33
CA SER A 43 19.34 12.10 7.68
C SER A 43 19.16 12.14 6.15
N PRO A 44 20.16 12.60 5.37
CA PRO A 44 20.08 12.59 3.91
C PRO A 44 19.70 11.23 3.32
N SER A 45 20.22 10.15 3.90
CA SER A 45 19.86 8.77 3.53
C SER A 45 18.40 8.43 3.82
N GLU A 46 17.84 8.95 4.92
CA GLU A 46 16.43 8.75 5.29
C GLU A 46 15.48 9.55 4.41
N GLU A 47 15.90 10.73 3.93
CA GLU A 47 15.13 11.48 2.93
C GLU A 47 15.08 10.77 1.58
N VAL A 48 16.20 10.20 1.14
CA VAL A 48 16.24 9.37 -0.08
C VAL A 48 15.36 8.13 0.09
N GLN A 49 15.47 7.44 1.23
CA GLN A 49 14.63 6.28 1.55
C GLN A 49 13.15 6.66 1.60
N LEU A 50 12.79 7.81 2.19
CA LEU A 50 11.41 8.29 2.24
C LEU A 50 10.85 8.55 0.84
N LYS A 51 11.64 9.18 -0.05
CA LYS A 51 11.24 9.38 -1.46
C LYS A 51 11.00 8.04 -2.16
N GLN A 52 11.88 7.06 -1.93
CA GLN A 52 11.76 5.74 -2.52
C GLN A 52 10.53 4.99 -1.99
N LEU A 53 10.30 5.02 -0.67
CA LEU A 53 9.12 4.42 -0.04
C LEU A 53 7.82 5.08 -0.51
N LYS A 54 7.81 6.41 -0.73
CA LYS A 54 6.65 7.11 -1.31
C LYS A 54 6.36 6.64 -2.74
N LYS A 55 7.39 6.44 -3.55
CA LYS A 55 7.26 5.87 -4.90
C LYS A 55 6.72 4.44 -4.86
N GLN A 56 7.33 3.57 -4.05
CA GLN A 56 6.87 2.19 -3.86
C GLN A 56 5.43 2.13 -3.36
N LYS A 57 5.04 2.99 -2.40
CA LYS A 57 3.67 3.09 -1.91
C LYS A 57 2.69 3.46 -3.03
N LEU A 58 3.07 4.37 -3.93
CA LEU A 58 2.24 4.72 -5.08
C LEU A 58 2.09 3.52 -6.02
N GLU A 59 3.18 2.82 -6.33
CA GLU A 59 3.17 1.61 -7.16
C GLU A 59 2.32 0.49 -6.54
N ALA A 60 2.47 0.22 -5.23
CA ALA A 60 1.68 -0.76 -4.50
C ALA A 60 0.19 -0.40 -4.48
N LYS A 61 -0.13 0.90 -4.32
CA LYS A 61 -1.51 1.39 -4.40
C LYS A 61 -2.10 1.17 -5.80
N THR A 62 -1.34 1.43 -6.85
CA THR A 62 -1.76 1.20 -8.23
C THR A 62 -1.99 -0.29 -8.47
N ARG A 63 -1.01 -1.15 -8.16
CA ARG A 63 -1.15 -2.61 -8.30
C ARG A 63 -2.35 -3.17 -7.55
N LEU A 64 -2.59 -2.70 -6.33
CA LEU A 64 -3.75 -3.12 -5.55
C LEU A 64 -5.07 -2.66 -6.20
N ALA A 65 -5.11 -1.46 -6.79
CA ALA A 65 -6.28 -0.98 -7.50
C ALA A 65 -6.56 -1.80 -8.77
N ASP A 66 -5.52 -2.06 -9.58
CA ASP A 66 -5.62 -2.92 -10.77
C ASP A 66 -6.06 -4.34 -10.40
N LEU A 67 -5.53 -4.90 -9.31
CA LEU A 67 -5.91 -6.23 -8.83
C LEU A 67 -7.40 -6.27 -8.42
N ILE A 68 -7.86 -5.26 -7.68
CA ILE A 68 -9.27 -5.15 -7.28
C ILE A 68 -10.17 -4.99 -8.49
N ASP A 69 -9.78 -4.17 -9.47
CA ASP A 69 -10.55 -3.98 -10.70
C ASP A 69 -10.65 -5.28 -11.50
N ALA A 70 -9.52 -5.96 -11.71
CA ALA A 70 -9.48 -7.25 -12.40
C ALA A 70 -10.34 -8.32 -11.70
N LYS A 71 -10.34 -8.35 -10.36
CA LYS A 71 -11.14 -9.30 -9.57
C LYS A 71 -12.63 -8.96 -9.57
N ARG A 72 -13.01 -7.68 -9.72
CA ARG A 72 -14.40 -7.24 -9.85
C ARG A 72 -14.96 -7.46 -11.25
N ALA A 73 -14.09 -7.50 -12.26
CA ALA A 73 -14.46 -7.74 -13.66
C ALA A 73 -14.61 -9.23 -14.00
N GLN A 74 -14.18 -10.14 -13.12
CA GLN A 74 -14.39 -11.60 -13.20
C GLN A 74 -15.71 -12.01 -12.56
#